data_AF-A0A3N4RFX2-F1
#
_entry.id   AF-A0A3N4RFX2-F1
#
_cell.length_a   1.000
_cell.length_b   1.000
_cell.length_c   1.000
_cell.angle_alpha   90.00
_cell.angle_beta   90.00
_cell.angle_gamma   90.00
#
_symmetry.space_group_name_H-M   'P 1'
#
loop_
_entity.id
_entity.type
_entity.pdbx_description
1 polymer ?
#
loop_
_entity_poly.entity_id
_entity_poly.type
_entity_poly.pdbx_seq_one_letter_code
_entity_poly.pdbx_strand_id
1 'polypeptide(L)'
;MVAADARPPKLGRRYTLDNPDEVHADMAADPERTRQDLAKTPAVHAAHRTCCPQRNATPTTSEPTMQQPTVGRIVHYHSHGSPVLPDGTQRYASQPRAAIITAVSAHYPGTSAHPGDPGVPNDGSTYPQLVSLAVLNPTGLFFDDRVPYAEEPTPGCWSWPPRT
;
A
#
# COMPACT_ATOMS: atom_id res chain seq x y z
N MET A 1 6.40 -41.04 -4.42
CA MET A 1 6.11 -39.64 -4.75
C MET A 1 5.93 -39.57 -6.26
N VAL A 2 4.68 -39.61 -6.74
CA VAL A 2 4.37 -39.67 -8.17
C VAL A 2 4.39 -38.23 -8.68
N ALA A 3 5.29 -37.92 -9.61
CA ALA A 3 5.32 -36.63 -10.30
C ALA A 3 3.99 -36.45 -11.05
N ALA A 4 3.28 -35.36 -10.77
CA ALA A 4 2.12 -34.97 -11.55
C ALA A 4 2.58 -34.75 -13.00
N ASP A 5 2.00 -35.51 -13.92
CA ASP A 5 2.22 -35.43 -15.36
C ASP A 5 1.70 -34.09 -15.88
N ALA A 6 2.53 -33.05 -15.77
CA ALA A 6 2.23 -31.72 -16.27
C ALA A 6 2.29 -31.77 -17.81
N ARG A 7 1.14 -32.08 -18.43
CA ARG A 7 0.98 -31.99 -19.88
C ARG A 7 1.31 -30.56 -20.33
N PRO A 8 2.20 -30.38 -21.32
CA PRO A 8 2.48 -29.04 -21.83
C PRO A 8 1.23 -28.44 -22.47
N PRO A 9 1.00 -27.13 -22.32
CA PRO A 9 -0.17 -26.45 -22.88
C PRO A 9 -0.17 -26.58 -24.40
N LYS A 10 -1.26 -27.11 -24.97
CA LYS A 10 -1.38 -27.34 -26.41
C LYS A 10 -1.47 -26.00 -27.16
N LEU A 11 -0.59 -25.80 -28.14
CA LEU A 11 -0.59 -24.61 -29.00
C LEU A 11 -1.89 -24.50 -29.81
N GLY A 12 -2.55 -23.34 -29.75
CA GLY A 12 -3.76 -23.05 -30.53
C GLY A 12 -5.04 -23.69 -30.01
N ARG A 13 -5.09 -24.02 -28.72
CA ARG A 13 -6.25 -24.68 -28.10
C ARG A 13 -7.44 -23.72 -28.03
N ARG A 14 -8.61 -24.18 -28.47
CA ARG A 14 -9.90 -23.51 -28.22
C ARG A 14 -10.52 -24.11 -26.97
N TYR A 15 -10.63 -23.31 -25.91
CA TYR A 15 -11.35 -23.72 -24.71
C TYR A 15 -12.84 -23.83 -24.98
N THR A 16 -13.50 -24.75 -24.29
CA THR A 16 -14.95 -24.98 -24.35
C THR A 16 -15.57 -24.76 -22.96
N LEU A 17 -16.87 -24.51 -22.92
CA LEU A 17 -17.60 -24.34 -21.64
C LEU A 17 -17.62 -25.64 -20.82
N ASP A 18 -17.56 -26.78 -21.49
CA ASP A 18 -17.74 -28.10 -20.87
C ASP A 18 -16.48 -28.62 -20.13
N ASN A 19 -15.38 -27.87 -20.13
CA ASN A 19 -14.12 -28.33 -19.54
C ASN A 19 -13.32 -27.19 -18.86
N PRO A 20 -13.85 -26.59 -17.78
CA PRO A 20 -13.23 -25.45 -17.09
C PRO A 20 -11.90 -25.81 -16.40
N ASP A 21 -11.72 -27.07 -15.99
CA ASP A 21 -10.52 -27.53 -15.29
C ASP A 21 -9.25 -27.42 -16.15
N GLU A 22 -9.38 -27.58 -17.48
CA GLU A 22 -8.25 -27.38 -18.41
C GLU A 22 -7.79 -25.92 -18.45
N VAL A 23 -8.69 -24.95 -18.27
CA VAL A 23 -8.33 -23.53 -18.22
C VAL A 23 -7.55 -23.24 -16.95
N HIS A 24 -7.95 -23.81 -15.81
CA HIS A 24 -7.23 -23.64 -14.54
C HIS A 24 -5.83 -24.26 -14.58
N ALA A 25 -5.69 -25.46 -15.15
CA ALA A 25 -4.40 -26.12 -15.32
C ALA A 25 -3.45 -25.32 -16.24
N ASP A 26 -3.95 -24.86 -17.39
CA ASP A 26 -3.16 -24.07 -18.34
C ASP A 26 -2.82 -22.67 -17.76
N MET A 27 -3.72 -22.06 -16.99
CA MET A 27 -3.48 -20.77 -16.31
C MET A 27 -2.39 -20.87 -15.23
N ALA A 28 -2.28 -22.01 -14.56
CA ALA A 28 -1.19 -22.28 -13.61
C ALA A 28 0.16 -22.49 -14.30
N ALA A 29 0.15 -23.01 -15.53
CA ALA A 29 1.36 -23.32 -16.30
C ALA A 29 1.88 -22.13 -17.13
N ASP A 30 1.00 -21.40 -17.81
CA ASP A 30 1.34 -20.25 -18.67
C ASP A 30 0.17 -19.22 -18.70
N PRO A 31 0.16 -18.28 -17.75
CA PRO A 31 -0.97 -17.38 -17.55
C PRO A 31 -1.10 -16.29 -18.63
N GLU A 32 -0.01 -15.89 -19.29
CA GLU A 32 -0.10 -14.88 -20.37
C GLU A 32 -0.70 -15.49 -21.63
N ARG A 33 -0.23 -16.66 -22.03
CA ARG A 33 -0.71 -17.33 -23.24
C ARG A 33 -2.12 -17.87 -23.09
N THR A 34 -2.47 -18.41 -21.93
CA THR A 34 -3.83 -18.85 -21.64
C THR A 34 -4.82 -17.69 -21.74
N ARG A 35 -4.44 -16.47 -21.32
CA ARG A 35 -5.26 -15.28 -21.50
C ARG A 35 -5.41 -14.88 -22.97
N GLN A 36 -4.35 -15.00 -23.79
CA GLN A 36 -4.44 -14.75 -25.24
C GLN A 36 -5.35 -15.74 -25.96
N ASP A 37 -5.34 -17.01 -25.55
CA ASP A 37 -6.21 -18.04 -26.16
C ASP A 37 -7.66 -17.94 -25.66
N LEU A 38 -7.90 -17.60 -24.39
CA LEU A 38 -9.24 -17.26 -23.86
C LEU A 38 -9.84 -16.02 -24.53
N ALA A 39 -9.03 -15.03 -24.89
CA ALA A 39 -9.51 -13.84 -25.61
C ALA A 39 -10.11 -14.19 -26.98
N LYS A 40 -9.74 -15.33 -27.57
CA LYS A 40 -10.27 -15.84 -28.84
C LYS A 40 -11.59 -16.61 -28.68
N THR A 41 -12.02 -16.92 -27.44
CA THR A 41 -13.27 -17.62 -27.13
C THR A 41 -14.11 -16.84 -26.10
N PRO A 42 -14.80 -15.76 -26.51
CA PRO A 42 -15.48 -14.83 -25.59
C PRO A 42 -16.50 -15.47 -24.64
N ALA A 43 -17.22 -16.51 -25.09
CA ALA A 43 -18.18 -17.23 -24.26
C ALA A 43 -17.52 -17.97 -23.09
N VAL A 44 -16.33 -18.55 -23.30
CA VAL A 44 -15.57 -19.25 -22.26
C VAL A 44 -14.87 -18.26 -21.34
N HIS A 45 -14.34 -17.18 -21.90
CA HIS A 45 -13.79 -16.08 -21.11
C HIS A 45 -14.85 -15.47 -20.17
N ALA A 46 -16.09 -15.28 -20.64
CA ALA A 46 -17.19 -14.81 -19.82
C ALA A 46 -17.54 -15.78 -18.67
N ALA A 47 -17.67 -17.08 -18.97
CA ALA A 47 -17.96 -18.10 -17.96
C ALA A 47 -16.84 -18.26 -16.90
N HIS A 48 -15.58 -18.05 -17.30
CA HIS A 48 -14.44 -18.20 -16.40
C HIS A 48 -14.15 -16.93 -15.57
N ARG A 49 -14.64 -15.76 -15.97
CA ARG A 49 -14.58 -14.53 -15.14
C ARG A 49 -15.30 -14.69 -13.81
N THR A 50 -16.34 -15.50 -13.78
CA THR A 50 -17.12 -15.84 -12.58
C THR A 50 -16.47 -16.90 -11.69
N CYS A 51 -15.55 -17.73 -12.21
CA CYS A 51 -14.87 -18.78 -11.46
C CYS A 51 -13.54 -18.35 -10.82
N CYS A 52 -13.01 -17.17 -11.16
CA CYS A 52 -11.77 -16.68 -10.55
C CYS A 52 -12.05 -16.16 -9.12
N PRO A 53 -11.55 -16.80 -8.05
CA PRO A 53 -11.85 -16.39 -6.68
C PRO A 53 -11.25 -15.02 -6.31
N GLN A 54 -10.40 -14.45 -7.18
CA GLN A 54 -9.67 -13.21 -6.90
C GLN A 54 -10.42 -11.91 -7.22
N ARG A 55 -11.67 -11.97 -7.71
CA ARG A 55 -12.45 -10.75 -8.02
C ARG A 55 -13.67 -10.48 -7.16
N ASN A 56 -14.18 -11.47 -6.41
CA ASN A 56 -15.37 -11.33 -5.57
C ASN A 56 -15.11 -11.68 -4.10
N ALA A 57 -13.93 -11.35 -3.58
CA ALA A 57 -13.78 -11.24 -2.14
C ALA A 57 -14.41 -9.92 -1.71
N THR A 58 -15.69 -9.96 -1.33
CA THR A 58 -16.25 -8.96 -0.42
C THR A 58 -15.35 -8.93 0.81
N PRO A 59 -14.77 -7.80 1.24
CA PRO A 59 -13.95 -7.78 2.43
C PRO A 59 -14.87 -7.98 3.63
N THR A 60 -14.98 -9.23 4.07
CA THR A 60 -15.42 -9.61 5.41
C THR A 60 -14.51 -8.88 6.39
N THR A 61 -15.10 -7.96 7.17
CA THR A 61 -14.56 -7.31 8.38
C THR A 61 -13.04 -7.32 8.49
N SER A 62 -12.39 -6.37 7.81
CA SER A 62 -10.94 -6.24 7.79
C SER A 62 -10.44 -5.82 9.17
N GLU A 63 -9.62 -6.68 9.80
CA GLU A 63 -8.54 -6.20 10.66
C GLU A 63 -7.82 -5.04 9.96
N PRO A 64 -7.40 -3.97 10.67
CA PRO A 64 -6.71 -2.84 10.05
C PRO A 64 -5.41 -3.36 9.43
N THR A 65 -5.43 -3.59 8.11
CA THR A 65 -4.23 -3.88 7.35
C THR A 65 -3.30 -2.70 7.51
N MET A 66 -2.25 -2.85 8.34
CA MET A 66 -1.23 -1.83 8.51
C MET A 66 -0.62 -1.55 7.14
N GLN A 67 -1.03 -0.43 6.54
CA GLN A 67 -0.53 -0.03 5.23
C GLN A 67 0.95 0.34 5.36
N GLN A 68 1.78 -0.28 4.52
CA GLN A 68 3.22 -0.01 4.49
C GLN A 68 3.53 1.27 3.70
N PRO A 69 4.42 2.13 4.20
CA PRO A 69 4.82 3.36 3.53
C PRO A 69 5.72 3.01 2.35
N THR A 70 5.51 3.66 1.22
CA THR A 70 6.30 3.47 0.00
C THR A 70 6.51 4.81 -0.70
N VAL A 71 7.67 4.99 -1.33
CA VAL A 71 7.97 6.20 -2.10
C VAL A 71 6.92 6.42 -3.19
N GLY A 72 6.51 7.68 -3.37
CA GLY A 72 5.47 8.09 -4.32
C GLY A 72 4.05 8.00 -3.78
N ARG A 73 3.81 7.46 -2.58
CA ARG A 73 2.47 7.44 -1.96
C ARG A 73 2.04 8.83 -1.51
N ILE A 74 0.76 9.13 -1.74
CA ILE A 74 0.11 10.33 -1.22
C ILE A 74 -0.39 10.04 0.20
N VAL A 75 -0.03 10.92 1.12
CA VAL A 75 -0.38 10.88 2.54
C VAL A 75 -0.90 12.23 3.01
N HIS A 76 -1.46 12.29 4.22
CA HIS A 76 -1.73 13.54 4.91
C HIS A 76 -0.55 13.89 5.82
N TYR A 77 -0.06 15.12 5.72
CA TYR A 77 0.83 15.75 6.68
C TYR A 77 0.06 16.81 7.47
N HIS A 78 0.13 16.76 8.79
CA HIS A 78 -0.48 17.78 9.64
C HIS A 78 0.57 18.82 10.00
N SER A 79 0.45 20.04 9.47
CA SER A 79 1.45 21.08 9.72
C SER A 79 1.56 21.41 11.20
N HIS A 80 2.76 21.72 11.70
CA HIS A 80 2.94 22.10 13.12
C HIS A 80 2.04 23.26 13.58
N GLY A 81 1.73 24.20 12.69
CA GLY A 81 1.15 25.49 13.06
C GLY A 81 2.19 26.36 13.78
N SER A 82 1.74 27.49 14.32
CA SER A 82 2.55 28.33 15.20
C SER A 82 2.49 27.83 16.63
N PRO A 83 3.49 28.12 17.48
CA PRO A 83 3.36 27.91 18.91
C PRO A 83 2.15 28.65 19.48
N VAL A 84 1.53 28.07 20.50
CA VAL A 84 0.52 28.76 21.31
C VAL A 84 1.26 29.71 22.26
N LEU A 85 0.87 30.99 22.25
CA LEU A 85 1.45 32.02 23.11
C LEU A 85 0.94 31.91 24.55
N PRO A 86 1.59 32.56 25.53
CA PRO A 86 1.15 32.51 26.94
C PRO A 86 -0.28 33.01 27.19
N ASP A 87 -0.80 33.86 26.30
CA ASP A 87 -2.17 34.36 26.33
C ASP A 87 -3.20 33.38 25.74
N GLY A 88 -2.75 32.19 25.33
CA GLY A 88 -3.57 31.14 24.72
C GLY A 88 -3.82 31.32 23.23
N THR A 89 -3.29 32.37 22.60
CA THR A 89 -3.52 32.63 21.18
C THR A 89 -2.54 31.87 20.29
N GLN A 90 -2.99 31.52 19.07
CA GLN A 90 -2.16 30.84 18.06
C GLN A 90 -2.36 31.51 16.70
N ARG A 91 -1.27 31.91 16.05
CA ARG A 91 -1.33 32.62 14.76
C ARG A 91 -1.76 31.72 13.58
N TYR A 92 -1.27 30.49 13.56
CA TYR A 92 -1.60 29.50 12.53
C TYR A 92 -1.89 28.16 13.20
N ALA A 93 -3.09 27.62 13.01
CA ALA A 93 -3.45 26.30 13.51
C ALA A 93 -2.78 25.19 12.66
N SER A 94 -2.66 23.99 13.22
CA SER A 94 -2.34 22.79 12.44
C SER A 94 -3.44 22.52 11.42
N GLN A 95 -3.04 22.14 10.20
CA GLN A 95 -3.93 21.87 9.08
C GLN A 95 -3.45 20.62 8.32
N PRO A 96 -4.37 19.78 7.82
CA PRO A 96 -4.02 18.68 6.95
C PRO A 96 -3.54 19.21 5.59
N ARG A 97 -2.42 18.67 5.10
CA ARG A 97 -1.82 18.93 3.80
C ARG A 97 -1.61 17.64 3.06
N ALA A 98 -1.80 17.66 1.74
CA ALA A 98 -1.36 16.56 0.91
C ALA A 98 0.17 16.53 0.86
N ALA A 99 0.75 15.35 0.99
CA ALA A 99 2.19 15.15 0.86
C ALA A 99 2.50 13.87 0.10
N ILE A 100 3.67 13.82 -0.54
CA ILE A 100 4.17 12.63 -1.22
C ILE A 100 5.36 12.09 -0.44
N ILE A 101 5.39 10.80 -0.16
CA ILE A 101 6.57 10.14 0.41
C ILE A 101 7.71 10.18 -0.61
N THR A 102 8.81 10.84 -0.28
CA THR A 102 10.01 10.94 -1.13
C THR A 102 11.08 9.93 -0.74
N ALA A 103 11.13 9.55 0.54
CA ALA A 103 11.95 8.47 1.03
C ALA A 103 11.25 7.76 2.20
N VAL A 104 11.47 6.46 2.32
CA VAL A 104 11.10 5.69 3.51
C VAL A 104 12.40 5.44 4.26
N SER A 105 12.48 5.89 5.50
CA SER A 105 13.65 5.59 6.32
C SER A 105 13.60 4.10 6.66
N ALA A 106 14.40 3.33 5.91
CA ALA A 106 14.68 1.96 6.28
C ALA A 106 15.30 2.02 7.66
N HIS A 107 14.60 1.44 8.63
CA HIS A 107 15.16 1.19 9.93
C HIS A 107 16.52 0.50 9.72
N TYR A 108 17.64 1.15 10.04
CA TYR A 108 18.93 0.49 10.02
C TYR A 108 18.91 -0.51 11.18
N PRO A 109 18.91 -1.84 10.93
CA PRO A 109 19.05 -2.79 12.02
C PRO A 109 20.46 -2.59 12.61
N GLY A 110 20.52 -2.03 13.82
CA GLY A 110 21.79 -1.82 14.54
C GLY A 110 22.12 -0.37 14.91
N THR A 111 21.37 0.64 14.42
CA THR A 111 21.41 1.96 15.05
C THR A 111 20.39 1.97 16.17
N SER A 112 20.79 1.47 17.34
CA SER A 112 20.14 1.91 18.59
C SER A 112 20.05 3.43 18.51
N ALA A 113 18.86 3.98 18.73
CA ALA A 113 18.65 5.40 18.91
C ALA A 113 19.88 6.03 19.59
N HIS A 114 20.42 7.11 19.02
CA HIS A 114 21.48 7.83 19.70
C HIS A 114 20.99 8.11 21.13
N PRO A 115 21.77 7.75 22.18
CA PRO A 115 21.41 8.09 23.54
C PRO A 115 21.27 9.62 23.62
N GLY A 116 20.03 10.11 23.71
CA GLY A 116 19.71 11.53 23.73
C GLY A 116 18.82 12.06 22.60
N ASP A 117 18.33 11.24 21.66
CA ASP A 117 17.30 11.68 20.70
C ASP A 117 15.94 11.85 21.43
N PRO A 118 15.46 13.09 21.65
CA PRO A 118 14.30 13.36 22.49
C PRO A 118 13.02 13.02 21.73
N GLY A 119 12.67 11.74 21.67
CA GLY A 119 11.45 11.29 21.00
C GLY A 119 11.33 9.79 20.75
N VAL A 120 12.34 8.99 21.12
CA VAL A 120 12.30 7.54 20.86
C VAL A 120 12.03 6.78 22.17
N PRO A 121 10.89 6.09 22.31
CA PRO A 121 10.66 5.17 23.42
C PRO A 121 11.69 4.03 23.39
N ASN A 122 12.33 3.78 24.53
CA ASN A 122 13.34 2.72 24.71
C ASN A 122 12.71 1.37 25.10
N ASP A 123 11.46 1.14 24.70
CA ASP A 123 10.61 0.02 25.15
C ASP A 123 10.58 -1.17 24.18
N GLY A 124 11.41 -1.14 23.13
CA GLY A 124 11.44 -2.20 22.11
C GLY A 124 10.26 -2.16 21.14
N SER A 125 9.44 -1.10 21.16
CA SER A 125 8.45 -0.88 20.12
C SER A 125 9.14 -0.62 18.78
N THR A 126 8.65 -1.29 17.73
CA THR A 126 8.99 -1.01 16.34
C THR A 126 8.88 0.50 16.10
N TYR A 127 9.99 1.12 15.72
CA TYR A 127 10.10 2.57 15.52
C TYR A 127 8.90 3.13 14.74
N PRO A 128 8.40 4.34 15.10
CA PRO A 128 7.40 5.01 14.28
C PRO A 128 7.96 5.10 12.86
N GLN A 129 7.14 4.74 11.87
CA GLN A 129 7.56 4.74 10.47
C GLN A 129 7.95 6.16 10.06
N LEU A 130 9.25 6.44 10.01
CA LEU A 130 9.79 7.73 9.59
C LEU A 130 9.84 7.79 8.07
N VAL A 131 9.34 8.88 7.51
CA VAL A 131 9.38 9.13 6.07
C VAL A 131 9.87 10.54 5.80
N SER A 132 10.47 10.75 4.63
CA SER A 132 10.69 12.09 4.10
C SER A 132 9.51 12.45 3.19
N LEU A 133 9.04 13.69 3.26
CA LEU A 133 7.84 14.16 2.58
C LEU A 133 8.14 15.35 1.67
N ALA A 134 7.51 15.37 0.51
CA ALA A 134 7.25 16.58 -0.26
C ALA A 134 5.83 17.06 0.06
N VAL A 135 5.71 18.11 0.88
CA VAL A 135 4.43 18.68 1.31
C VAL A 135 3.95 19.70 0.29
N LEU A 136 2.71 19.52 -0.18
CA LEU A 136 2.07 20.37 -1.17
C LEU A 136 1.27 21.47 -0.46
N ASN A 137 1.69 22.73 -0.59
CA ASN A 137 0.96 23.89 -0.11
C ASN A 137 0.58 24.81 -1.28
N PRO A 138 -0.53 25.57 -1.18
CA PRO A 138 -0.93 26.53 -2.23
C PRO A 138 0.14 27.58 -2.55
N THR A 139 0.99 27.90 -1.56
CA THR A 139 2.03 28.93 -1.66
C THR A 139 3.43 28.37 -1.93
N GLY A 140 3.59 27.05 -2.01
CA GLY A 140 4.90 26.44 -2.25
C GLY A 140 5.02 24.97 -1.87
N LEU A 141 6.22 24.43 -2.03
CA LEU A 141 6.57 23.07 -1.67
C LEU A 141 7.54 23.09 -0.49
N PHE A 142 7.34 22.19 0.47
CA PHE A 142 8.27 21.96 1.58
C PHE A 142 8.77 20.53 1.53
N PHE A 143 10.03 20.33 1.90
CA PHE A 143 10.66 19.02 1.97
C PHE A 143 11.06 18.76 3.42
N ASP A 144 10.27 17.93 4.09
CA ASP A 144 10.47 17.61 5.50
C ASP A 144 11.07 16.21 5.60
N ASP A 145 12.11 16.06 6.41
CA ASP A 145 12.77 14.79 6.65
C ASP A 145 12.37 14.19 8.00
N ARG A 146 12.42 12.86 8.12
CA ARG A 146 12.15 12.11 9.35
C ARG A 146 10.81 12.47 10.01
N VAL A 147 9.75 12.54 9.21
CA VAL A 147 8.41 12.82 9.69
C VAL A 147 7.81 11.55 10.33
N PRO A 148 7.35 11.60 11.60
CA PRO A 148 6.78 10.45 12.30
C PRO A 148 5.35 10.15 11.88
N TYR A 149 4.99 8.87 11.93
CA TYR A 149 3.61 8.41 11.73
C TYR A 149 2.76 8.67 12.97
N ALA A 150 1.50 9.09 12.77
CA ALA A 150 0.46 9.03 13.78
C ALA A 150 -0.87 8.60 13.14
N GLU A 151 -1.57 7.65 13.77
CA GLU A 151 -2.90 7.24 13.32
C GLU A 151 -3.89 8.40 13.45
N GLU A 152 -3.88 9.08 14.61
CA GLU A 152 -4.66 10.27 14.86
C GLU A 152 -3.93 11.52 14.34
N PRO A 153 -4.63 12.43 13.63
CA PRO A 153 -4.13 13.74 13.20
C PRO A 153 -3.37 14.51 14.28
N THR A 154 -2.04 14.41 14.26
CA THR A 154 -1.15 15.04 15.24
C THR A 154 -0.24 16.05 14.56
N PRO A 155 -0.10 17.29 15.06
CA PRO A 155 0.79 18.28 14.47
C PRO A 155 2.22 17.78 14.32
N GLY A 156 2.79 17.92 13.13
CA GLY A 156 4.13 17.43 12.78
C GLY A 156 4.19 15.97 12.33
N CYS A 157 3.07 15.24 12.36
CA CYS A 157 3.02 13.84 11.96
C CYS A 157 2.37 13.65 10.59
N TRP A 158 2.67 12.53 9.96
CA TRP A 158 1.96 12.04 8.79
C TRP A 158 0.98 10.93 9.15
N SER A 159 -0.11 10.83 8.38
CA SER A 159 -1.11 9.78 8.52
C SER A 159 -1.63 9.35 7.15
N TRP A 160 -2.23 8.15 7.08
CA TRP A 160 -2.94 7.75 5.87
C TRP A 160 -4.17 8.63 5.65
N PRO A 161 -4.50 8.99 4.40
CA PRO A 161 -5.74 9.70 4.12
C PRO A 161 -6.94 8.85 4.56
N PRO A 162 -8.03 9.46 5.06
CA PRO A 162 -9.24 8.75 5.43
C PRO A 162 -9.76 7.92 4.24
N ARG A 163 -10.05 6.65 4.48
CA ARG A 163 -10.73 5.80 3.51
C ARG A 163 -12.24 5.97 3.73
N THR A 164 -12.93 6.50 2.73
CA THR A 164 -14.40 6.45 2.62
C THR A 164 -14.85 5.13 2.01
#